data_AF-A0A5J4THM6-F1
#
_entry.id   AF-A0A5J4THM6-F1
#
_cell.length_a   1.000
_cell.length_b   1.000
_cell.length_c   1.000
_cell.angle_alpha   90.00
_cell.angle_beta   90.00
_cell.angle_gamma   90.00
#
_symmetry.space_group_name_H-M   'P 1'
#
loop_
_entity.id
_entity.type
_entity.pdbx_description
1 polymer ?
#
loop_
_entity_poly.entity_id
_entity_poly.type
_entity_poly.pdbx_seq_one_letter_code
_entity_poly.pdbx_strand_id
1 'polypeptide(L)'
;MATISIYPEKGPETVIAQVTIRITSDPKILEAGWNDGMYRYGYQKTNDPYYRVLLITVHSVTYGKDTYAGVPIDPSIYDKIAKEELQPIPTGPFNAKEIDDIIKATFTTKKNTHLITKVGLQHDVRVVDVQYIEGVGLYSVTQIDSNKIKQIISNGNVALLTEDKEKWIQVVVDSYAKVSTSLELKKKVWNDQLKKFGFTGPEDEKISVILFTPRRVFHHTQETDCPVVYTTEPIQYDKDLLVLDRMRKLGQSFNLATADESGVLHSRIMGAVFYLPVIGFYMSCKSASAKINQLLHNNHAVLTAYKDSTGDSYTIEIVLTILRDADVLLTTWSPRMTAAGYKGPEDQTRAVLQINVTKAEYVNVKEFYAGLSKN
;
A
#
# COMPACT_ATOMS: atom_id res chain seq x y z
N MET A 1 10.20 -8.09 -7.28
CA MET A 1 8.90 -8.76 -7.48
C MET A 1 7.95 -7.78 -8.12
N ALA A 2 7.02 -8.24 -8.96
CA ALA A 2 6.03 -7.43 -9.64
C ALA A 2 4.75 -8.24 -9.88
N THR A 3 3.72 -7.56 -10.36
CA THR A 3 2.44 -8.17 -10.70
C THR A 3 2.08 -7.76 -12.12
N ILE A 4 1.68 -8.72 -12.95
CA ILE A 4 1.15 -8.48 -14.29
C ILE A 4 -0.33 -8.84 -14.25
N SER A 5 -1.18 -7.89 -14.61
CA SER A 5 -2.63 -8.12 -14.67
C SER A 5 -3.14 -7.94 -16.09
N ILE A 6 -3.99 -8.86 -16.54
CA ILE A 6 -4.66 -8.80 -17.84
C ILE A 6 -6.16 -8.83 -17.60
N TYR A 7 -6.85 -7.80 -18.06
CA TYR A 7 -8.32 -7.80 -18.13
C TYR A 7 -8.74 -8.43 -19.46
N PRO A 8 -9.45 -9.58 -19.47
CA PRO A 8 -9.80 -10.32 -20.68
C PRO A 8 -10.92 -9.66 -21.51
N GLU A 9 -11.24 -8.39 -21.25
CA GLU A 9 -12.30 -7.58 -21.91
C GLU A 9 -13.73 -8.10 -21.74
N LYS A 10 -13.91 -9.36 -21.33
CA LYS A 10 -15.19 -10.02 -21.03
C LYS A 10 -15.20 -10.59 -19.62
N GLY A 11 -16.31 -10.33 -18.90
CA GLY A 11 -16.49 -10.78 -17.52
C GLY A 11 -15.73 -9.93 -16.50
N PRO A 12 -16.01 -10.10 -15.20
CA PRO A 12 -15.42 -9.28 -14.14
C PRO A 12 -14.04 -9.76 -13.68
N GLU A 13 -13.58 -10.92 -14.15
CA GLU A 13 -12.39 -11.58 -13.65
C GLU A 13 -11.13 -11.06 -14.35
N THR A 14 -10.15 -10.65 -13.56
CA THR A 14 -8.82 -10.24 -14.04
C THR A 14 -7.86 -11.42 -13.86
N VAL A 15 -7.04 -11.72 -14.87
CA VAL A 15 -5.94 -12.67 -14.71
C VAL A 15 -4.80 -11.92 -14.04
N ILE A 16 -4.30 -12.45 -12.91
CA ILE A 16 -3.24 -11.81 -12.12
C ILE A 16 -2.08 -12.77 -11.97
N ALA A 17 -0.93 -12.41 -12.56
CA ALA A 17 0.31 -13.16 -12.44
C ALA A 17 1.25 -12.50 -11.44
N GLN A 18 1.74 -13.27 -10.47
CA GLN A 18 2.84 -12.85 -9.61
C GLN A 18 4.15 -13.24 -10.26
N VAL A 19 5.05 -12.27 -10.43
CA VAL A 19 6.26 -12.45 -11.23
C VAL A 19 7.49 -11.84 -10.58
N THR A 20 8.66 -12.33 -11.00
CA THR A 20 9.92 -11.60 -10.87
C THR A 20 10.34 -11.09 -12.24
N ILE A 21 10.66 -9.80 -12.30
CA ILE A 21 11.18 -9.14 -13.49
C ILE A 21 12.67 -8.87 -13.27
N ARG A 22 13.51 -9.26 -14.24
CA ARG A 22 14.93 -8.92 -14.27
C ARG A 22 15.24 -8.26 -15.60
N ILE A 23 15.87 -7.09 -15.55
CA ILE A 23 16.47 -6.48 -16.73
C ILE A 23 17.78 -7.25 -16.99
N THR A 24 17.95 -7.75 -18.21
CA THR A 24 19.17 -8.48 -18.58
C THR A 24 19.96 -7.74 -19.66
N SER A 25 21.28 -7.87 -19.59
CA SER A 25 22.22 -7.52 -20.63
C SER A 25 22.91 -8.75 -21.23
N ASP A 26 22.45 -9.96 -20.89
CA ASP A 26 22.98 -11.21 -21.44
C ASP A 26 22.75 -11.26 -22.96
N PRO A 27 23.82 -11.30 -23.78
CA PRO A 27 23.70 -11.31 -25.23
C PRO A 27 22.81 -12.44 -25.77
N LYS A 28 22.81 -13.62 -25.14
CA LYS A 28 22.00 -14.76 -25.59
C LYS A 28 20.51 -14.50 -25.39
N ILE A 29 20.14 -13.85 -24.29
CA ILE A 29 18.74 -13.51 -24.01
C ILE A 29 18.29 -12.33 -24.88
N LEU A 30 19.16 -11.34 -25.09
CA LEU A 30 18.90 -10.23 -26.01
C LEU A 30 18.68 -10.74 -27.44
N GLU A 31 19.49 -11.68 -27.91
CA GLU A 31 19.34 -12.31 -29.22
C GLU A 31 18.04 -13.12 -29.31
N ALA A 32 17.71 -13.91 -28.30
CA ALA A 32 16.47 -14.70 -28.27
C ALA A 32 15.19 -13.83 -28.20
N GLY A 33 15.27 -12.65 -27.58
CA GLY A 33 14.16 -11.70 -27.51
C GLY A 33 13.99 -10.81 -28.75
N TRP A 34 14.95 -10.86 -29.68
CA TRP A 34 14.96 -10.00 -30.86
C TRP A 34 14.00 -10.49 -31.94
N ASN A 35 13.36 -9.56 -32.63
CA ASN A 35 12.64 -9.81 -33.87
C ASN A 35 12.72 -8.58 -34.78
N ASP A 36 12.51 -8.76 -36.08
CA ASP A 36 12.59 -7.66 -37.07
C ASP A 36 11.55 -6.55 -36.85
N GLY A 37 10.52 -6.78 -36.03
CA GLY A 37 9.61 -5.73 -35.59
C GLY A 37 10.30 -4.65 -34.76
N MET A 38 11.44 -4.96 -34.12
CA MET A 38 12.21 -4.02 -33.30
C MET A 38 12.74 -2.83 -34.12
N TYR A 39 12.95 -2.99 -35.42
CA TYR A 39 13.34 -1.89 -36.31
C TYR A 39 12.30 -0.76 -36.34
N ARG A 40 11.00 -1.08 -36.15
CA ARG A 40 9.94 -0.07 -36.11
C ARG A 40 9.99 0.81 -34.87
N TYR A 41 10.66 0.34 -33.82
CA TYR A 41 10.86 1.06 -32.56
C TYR A 41 12.24 1.75 -32.50
N GLY A 42 12.96 1.81 -33.62
CA GLY A 42 14.24 2.54 -33.72
C GLY A 42 15.48 1.75 -33.31
N TYR A 43 15.34 0.50 -32.88
CA TYR A 43 16.49 -0.34 -32.54
C TYR A 43 17.19 -0.85 -33.80
N GLN A 44 18.53 -0.84 -33.80
CA GLN A 44 19.30 -1.19 -35.00
C GLN A 44 19.81 -2.64 -35.01
N LYS A 45 19.98 -3.25 -33.83
CA LYS A 45 20.59 -4.59 -33.66
C LYS A 45 20.44 -5.08 -32.22
N THR A 46 20.71 -6.37 -32.00
CA THR A 46 20.63 -7.03 -30.68
C THR A 46 21.56 -6.45 -29.61
N ASN A 47 22.67 -5.84 -30.01
CA ASN A 47 23.62 -5.17 -29.10
C ASN A 47 23.47 -3.64 -29.09
N ASP A 48 22.34 -3.12 -29.56
CA ASP A 48 22.01 -1.71 -29.43
C ASP A 48 22.07 -1.29 -27.94
N PRO A 49 22.78 -0.21 -27.59
CA PRO A 49 22.96 0.20 -26.21
C PRO A 49 21.65 0.53 -25.49
N TYR A 50 20.56 0.80 -26.22
CA TYR A 50 19.24 1.10 -25.67
C TYR A 50 18.30 -0.11 -25.67
N TYR A 51 18.66 -1.21 -26.34
CA TYR A 51 17.85 -2.43 -26.35
C TYR A 51 18.04 -3.21 -25.05
N ARG A 52 16.95 -3.48 -24.34
CA ARG A 52 16.93 -4.28 -23.11
C ARG A 52 15.77 -5.26 -23.15
N VAL A 53 15.96 -6.44 -22.57
CA VAL A 53 14.90 -7.43 -22.40
C VAL A 53 14.53 -7.53 -20.92
N LEU A 54 13.23 -7.48 -20.65
CA LEU A 54 12.65 -7.80 -19.36
C LEU A 54 12.39 -9.31 -19.31
N LEU A 55 13.20 -10.04 -18.55
CA LEU A 55 12.95 -11.45 -18.29
C LEU A 55 11.91 -11.58 -17.19
N ILE A 56 10.75 -12.15 -17.53
CA ILE A 56 9.62 -12.36 -16.63
C ILE A 56 9.58 -13.82 -16.22
N THR A 57 9.77 -14.08 -14.92
CA THR A 57 9.55 -15.41 -14.33
C THR A 57 8.21 -15.42 -13.62
N VAL A 58 7.30 -16.31 -14.04
CA VAL A 58 5.96 -16.45 -13.46
C VAL A 58 6.01 -17.41 -12.27
N HIS A 59 5.56 -16.92 -11.11
CA HIS A 59 5.54 -17.68 -9.86
C HIS A 59 4.17 -18.23 -9.52
N SER A 60 3.12 -17.49 -9.87
CA SER A 60 1.74 -17.96 -9.81
C SER A 60 0.87 -17.15 -10.75
N VAL A 61 -0.27 -17.72 -11.13
CA VAL A 61 -1.32 -17.05 -11.88
C VAL A 61 -2.65 -17.32 -11.18
N THR A 62 -3.42 -16.28 -10.90
CA THR A 62 -4.78 -16.40 -10.38
C THR A 62 -5.77 -15.96 -11.46
N TYR A 63 -6.81 -16.76 -11.68
CA TYR A 63 -7.92 -16.45 -12.56
C TYR A 63 -9.22 -16.93 -11.94
N GLY A 64 -10.13 -15.98 -11.68
CA GLY A 64 -11.34 -16.26 -10.91
C GLY A 64 -11.02 -16.77 -9.51
N LYS A 65 -11.46 -17.99 -9.20
CA LYS A 65 -11.20 -18.69 -7.93
C LYS A 65 -9.98 -19.61 -7.97
N ASP A 66 -9.40 -19.82 -9.16
CA ASP A 66 -8.35 -20.81 -9.37
C ASP A 66 -6.98 -20.15 -9.34
N THR A 67 -6.02 -20.81 -8.69
CA THR A 67 -4.62 -20.38 -8.64
C THR A 67 -3.73 -21.49 -9.19
N TYR A 68 -2.92 -21.15 -10.17
CA TYR A 68 -1.97 -22.02 -10.84
C TYR A 68 -0.56 -21.69 -10.35
N ALA A 69 0.16 -22.70 -9.88
CA ALA A 69 1.54 -22.54 -9.43
C ALA A 69 2.49 -22.44 -10.64
N GLY A 70 3.43 -21.51 -10.56
CA GLY A 70 4.55 -21.38 -11.50
C GLY A 70 5.86 -21.81 -10.86
N VAL A 71 6.96 -21.14 -11.25
CA VAL A 71 8.29 -21.39 -10.68
C VAL A 71 8.31 -20.92 -9.23
N PRO A 72 8.75 -21.74 -8.26
CA PRO A 72 8.89 -21.29 -6.87
C PRO A 72 9.76 -20.04 -6.74
N ILE A 73 9.40 -19.12 -5.84
CA ILE A 73 10.21 -17.94 -5.58
C ILE A 73 11.47 -18.38 -4.84
N ASP A 74 12.63 -18.04 -5.40
CA ASP A 74 13.92 -18.21 -4.73
C ASP A 74 13.98 -17.30 -3.49
N PRO A 75 14.10 -17.85 -2.26
CA PRO A 75 14.08 -17.04 -1.04
C PRO A 75 15.18 -15.97 -0.99
N SER A 76 16.31 -16.17 -1.68
CA SER A 76 17.37 -15.17 -1.78
C SER A 76 16.94 -13.88 -2.48
N ILE A 77 15.82 -13.90 -3.21
CA ILE A 77 15.21 -12.69 -3.77
C ILE A 77 14.73 -11.76 -2.66
N TYR A 78 14.26 -12.30 -1.53
CA TYR A 78 13.82 -11.49 -0.39
C TYR A 78 14.99 -10.75 0.27
N ASP A 79 16.20 -11.32 0.25
CA ASP A 79 17.42 -10.64 0.73
C ASP A 79 17.81 -9.44 -0.15
N LYS A 80 17.37 -9.44 -1.41
CA LYS A 80 17.60 -8.34 -2.37
C LYS A 80 16.53 -7.26 -2.29
N ILE A 81 15.45 -7.46 -1.51
CA ILE A 81 14.52 -6.38 -1.21
C ILE A 81 15.31 -5.37 -0.38
N ALA A 82 15.65 -4.25 -0.99
CA ALA A 82 16.47 -3.24 -0.37
C ALA A 82 15.84 -2.84 0.98
N LYS A 83 16.66 -2.85 2.03
CA LYS A 83 16.31 -2.27 3.34
C LYS A 83 16.41 -0.76 3.21
N GLU A 84 15.56 -0.18 2.38
CA GLU A 84 15.52 1.26 2.18
C GLU A 84 14.95 1.92 3.44
N GLU A 85 15.40 3.16 3.71
CA GLU A 85 14.72 4.00 4.68
C GLU A 85 13.33 4.40 4.17
N LEU A 86 12.48 4.88 5.07
CA LEU A 86 11.22 5.50 4.68
C LEU A 86 11.52 6.64 3.70
N GLN A 87 10.81 6.69 2.57
CA GLN A 87 11.06 7.73 1.57
C GLN A 87 10.84 9.12 2.19
N PRO A 88 11.72 10.10 1.89
CA PRO A 88 11.52 11.45 2.36
C PRO A 88 10.24 12.02 1.78
N ILE A 89 9.63 12.92 2.55
CA ILE A 89 8.49 13.70 2.06
C ILE A 89 8.92 14.51 0.84
N PRO A 90 8.09 14.57 -0.23
CA PRO A 90 8.41 15.37 -1.40
C PRO A 90 8.58 16.84 -1.03
N THR A 91 9.64 17.44 -1.56
CA THR A 91 9.87 18.89 -1.53
C THR A 91 9.45 19.47 -2.88
N GLY A 92 8.79 20.63 -2.86
CA GLY A 92 8.24 21.25 -4.06
C GLY A 92 9.28 21.61 -5.14
N PRO A 93 8.84 22.15 -6.29
CA PRO A 93 7.50 22.67 -6.55
C PRO A 93 6.42 21.58 -6.65
N PHE A 94 5.21 21.90 -6.20
CA PHE A 94 4.05 20.99 -6.28
C PHE A 94 3.16 21.36 -7.47
N ASN A 95 2.47 20.37 -8.01
CA ASN A 95 1.63 20.44 -9.21
C ASN A 95 0.16 20.12 -8.87
N ALA A 96 -0.34 20.68 -7.76
CA ALA A 96 -1.67 20.36 -7.25
C ALA A 96 -2.77 20.66 -8.27
N LYS A 97 -2.63 21.77 -9.02
CA LYS A 97 -3.58 22.18 -10.05
C LYS A 97 -3.58 21.21 -11.23
N GLU A 98 -2.41 20.86 -11.77
CA GLU A 98 -2.30 19.93 -12.89
C GLU A 98 -2.82 18.54 -12.52
N ILE A 99 -2.57 18.09 -11.28
CA ILE A 99 -3.16 16.85 -10.77
C ILE A 99 -4.69 16.95 -10.73
N ASP A 100 -5.25 18.01 -10.15
CA ASP A 100 -6.70 18.20 -10.08
C ASP A 100 -7.34 18.23 -11.48
N ASP A 101 -6.72 18.94 -12.42
CA ASP A 101 -7.16 19.02 -13.82
C ASP A 101 -7.16 17.63 -14.49
N ILE A 102 -6.09 16.84 -14.33
CA ILE A 102 -6.01 15.47 -14.88
C ILE A 102 -7.05 14.56 -14.23
N ILE A 103 -7.19 14.61 -12.91
CA ILE A 103 -8.16 13.78 -12.18
C ILE A 103 -9.59 14.12 -12.61
N LYS A 104 -9.95 15.41 -12.71
CA LYS A 104 -11.25 15.85 -13.19
C LYS A 104 -11.49 15.41 -14.63
N ALA A 105 -10.54 15.65 -15.53
CA ALA A 105 -10.68 15.24 -16.93
C ALA A 105 -10.87 13.72 -17.09
N THR A 106 -10.20 12.93 -16.25
CA THR A 106 -10.19 11.46 -16.34
C THR A 106 -11.39 10.81 -15.65
N PHE A 107 -11.82 11.33 -14.50
CA PHE A 107 -12.74 10.65 -13.58
C PHE A 107 -14.06 11.38 -13.32
N THR A 108 -14.34 12.53 -13.98
CA THR A 108 -15.66 13.19 -13.85
C THR A 108 -16.80 12.24 -14.21
N THR A 109 -16.60 11.44 -15.26
CA THR A 109 -17.46 10.29 -15.56
C THR A 109 -16.90 9.04 -14.90
N LYS A 110 -17.79 8.10 -14.53
CA LYS A 110 -17.36 6.80 -13.99
C LYS A 110 -16.41 6.12 -14.97
N LYS A 111 -15.23 5.74 -14.50
CA LYS A 111 -14.17 5.12 -15.29
C LYS A 111 -13.83 3.77 -14.71
N ASN A 112 -13.75 2.75 -15.58
CA ASN A 112 -13.16 1.46 -15.23
C ASN A 112 -11.68 1.66 -14.94
N THR A 113 -11.22 1.27 -13.77
CA THR A 113 -9.86 1.56 -13.31
C THR A 113 -9.31 0.35 -12.56
N HIS A 114 -8.06 0.00 -12.85
CA HIS A 114 -7.33 -1.01 -12.11
C HIS A 114 -6.97 -0.44 -10.74
N LEU A 115 -7.60 -0.95 -9.68
CA LEU A 115 -7.23 -0.69 -8.29
C LEU A 115 -6.18 -1.73 -7.87
N ILE A 116 -4.97 -1.24 -7.64
CA ILE A 116 -3.79 -2.01 -7.28
C ILE A 116 -3.53 -1.81 -5.78
N THR A 117 -3.60 -2.89 -5.01
CA THR A 117 -3.41 -2.92 -3.55
C THR A 117 -2.25 -3.83 -3.18
N LYS A 118 -1.60 -3.59 -2.04
CA LYS A 118 -0.60 -4.51 -1.49
C LYS A 118 -1.26 -5.61 -0.64
N VAL A 119 -0.76 -6.83 -0.76
CA VAL A 119 -1.14 -8.00 0.04
C VAL A 119 0.13 -8.72 0.48
N GLY A 120 0.59 -8.46 1.71
CA GLY A 120 1.89 -8.92 2.17
C GLY A 120 3.02 -8.40 1.26
N LEU A 121 3.72 -9.31 0.59
CA LEU A 121 4.81 -9.00 -0.35
C LEU A 121 4.35 -8.87 -1.81
N GLN A 122 3.08 -9.13 -2.09
CA GLN A 122 2.52 -9.16 -3.43
C GLN A 122 1.59 -7.98 -3.67
N HIS A 123 1.18 -7.78 -4.93
CA HIS A 123 0.09 -6.87 -5.27
C HIS A 123 -1.11 -7.66 -5.75
N ASP A 124 -2.28 -7.13 -5.49
CA ASP A 124 -3.55 -7.63 -6.00
C ASP A 124 -4.23 -6.54 -6.82
N VAL A 125 -4.84 -6.91 -7.94
CA VAL A 125 -5.40 -5.96 -8.92
C VAL A 125 -6.84 -6.32 -9.22
N ARG A 126 -7.72 -5.32 -9.21
CA ARG A 126 -9.11 -5.51 -9.63
C ARG A 126 -9.60 -4.29 -10.39
N VAL A 127 -10.37 -4.50 -11.45
CA VAL A 127 -11.10 -3.41 -12.10
C VAL A 127 -12.27 -2.97 -11.21
N VAL A 128 -12.31 -1.68 -10.91
CA VAL A 128 -13.38 -1.02 -10.14
C VAL A 128 -13.86 0.23 -10.88
N ASP A 129 -15.09 0.65 -10.60
CA ASP A 129 -15.60 1.94 -11.05
C ASP A 129 -15.05 3.03 -10.12
N VAL A 130 -14.28 3.97 -10.68
CA VAL A 130 -13.77 5.16 -9.96
C VAL A 130 -14.42 6.41 -10.54
N GLN A 131 -14.78 7.35 -9.68
CA GLN A 131 -15.36 8.63 -10.07
C GLN A 131 -14.82 9.76 -9.19
N TYR A 132 -14.76 10.96 -9.76
CA TYR A 132 -14.52 12.20 -9.04
C TYR A 132 -15.83 13.02 -8.99
N ILE A 133 -16.15 13.55 -7.80
CA ILE A 133 -17.23 14.54 -7.62
C ILE A 133 -16.70 15.66 -6.71
N GLU A 134 -16.97 16.90 -7.09
CA GLU A 134 -16.63 18.10 -6.30
C GLU A 134 -17.22 18.00 -4.87
N GLY A 135 -16.42 18.32 -3.85
CA GLY A 135 -16.82 18.18 -2.43
C GLY A 135 -16.80 16.74 -1.87
N VAL A 136 -16.56 15.72 -2.70
CA VAL A 136 -16.28 14.34 -2.28
C VAL A 136 -14.83 13.97 -2.57
N GLY A 137 -14.31 14.36 -3.74
CA GLY A 137 -13.01 13.95 -4.26
C GLY A 137 -13.10 12.69 -5.11
N LEU A 138 -11.97 12.00 -5.27
CA LEU A 138 -11.85 10.76 -6.03
C LEU A 138 -12.28 9.57 -5.16
N TYR A 139 -13.21 8.74 -5.65
CA TYR A 139 -13.77 7.66 -4.85
C TYR A 139 -14.21 6.44 -5.67
N SER A 140 -14.43 5.33 -4.97
CA SER A 140 -15.12 4.14 -5.47
C SER A 140 -16.12 3.64 -4.43
N VAL A 141 -17.21 3.01 -4.87
CA VAL A 141 -18.22 2.42 -3.99
C VAL A 141 -18.13 0.91 -4.09
N THR A 142 -18.10 0.23 -2.94
CA THR A 142 -18.05 -1.23 -2.89
C THR A 142 -18.72 -1.79 -1.64
N GLN A 143 -18.80 -3.11 -1.55
CA GLN A 143 -19.31 -3.80 -0.37
C GLN A 143 -18.26 -3.80 0.75
N ILE A 144 -18.71 -3.52 1.98
CA ILE A 144 -17.85 -3.46 3.18
C ILE A 144 -17.07 -4.75 3.41
N ASP A 145 -17.65 -5.91 3.09
CA ASP A 145 -17.03 -7.22 3.30
C ASP A 145 -16.08 -7.64 2.17
N SER A 146 -15.91 -6.80 1.15
CA SER A 146 -15.06 -7.14 0.00
C SER A 146 -13.59 -7.28 0.40
N ASN A 147 -12.87 -8.17 -0.29
CA ASN A 147 -11.44 -8.36 -0.05
C ASN A 147 -10.64 -7.06 -0.26
N LYS A 148 -11.06 -6.17 -1.17
CA LYS A 148 -10.41 -4.87 -1.37
C LYS A 148 -10.51 -3.95 -0.15
N ILE A 149 -11.63 -3.96 0.57
CA ILE A 149 -11.77 -3.21 1.82
C ILE A 149 -10.79 -3.73 2.87
N LYS A 150 -10.69 -5.05 3.05
CA LYS A 150 -9.73 -5.67 3.98
C LYS A 150 -8.29 -5.30 3.64
N GLN A 151 -7.94 -5.34 2.34
CA GLN A 151 -6.63 -4.97 1.85
C GLN A 151 -6.32 -3.49 2.11
N ILE A 152 -7.25 -2.56 1.84
CA ILE A 152 -7.04 -1.12 2.06
C ILE A 152 -6.94 -0.78 3.55
N ILE A 153 -7.78 -1.38 4.40
CA ILE A 153 -7.66 -1.23 5.85
C ILE A 153 -6.28 -1.73 6.33
N SER A 154 -5.79 -2.83 5.74
CA SER A 154 -4.49 -3.41 6.07
C SER A 154 -3.29 -2.65 5.51
N ASN A 155 -3.47 -1.86 4.43
CA ASN A 155 -2.47 -1.00 3.84
C ASN A 155 -3.16 -0.04 2.86
N GLY A 156 -3.29 1.22 3.26
CA GLY A 156 -3.97 2.24 2.45
C GLY A 156 -3.16 2.71 1.24
N ASN A 157 -1.91 2.27 1.03
CA ASN A 157 -1.16 2.68 -0.15
C ASN A 157 -1.65 1.89 -1.38
N VAL A 158 -2.19 2.61 -2.36
CA VAL A 158 -2.77 2.03 -3.56
C VAL A 158 -2.33 2.79 -4.81
N ALA A 159 -2.39 2.12 -5.94
CA ALA A 159 -2.29 2.77 -7.24
C ALA A 159 -3.58 2.56 -8.02
N LEU A 160 -4.00 3.60 -8.75
CA LEU A 160 -5.08 3.54 -9.72
C LEU A 160 -4.47 3.63 -11.12
N LEU A 161 -4.81 2.71 -12.00
CA LEU A 161 -4.37 2.71 -13.40
C LEU A 161 -5.59 2.73 -14.31
N THR A 162 -5.64 3.70 -15.23
CA THR A 162 -6.63 3.75 -16.30
C THR A 162 -5.95 4.11 -17.62
N GLU A 163 -6.56 3.64 -18.70
CA GLU A 163 -6.06 3.82 -20.05
C GLU A 163 -7.18 4.34 -20.96
N ASP A 164 -6.78 5.16 -21.94
CA ASP A 164 -7.56 5.49 -23.12
C ASP A 164 -6.76 4.98 -24.32
N LYS A 165 -7.12 3.77 -24.78
CA LYS A 165 -6.43 3.09 -25.87
C LYS A 165 -6.57 3.82 -27.22
N GLU A 166 -7.65 4.59 -27.41
CA GLU A 166 -7.88 5.34 -28.65
C GLU A 166 -6.94 6.55 -28.71
N LYS A 167 -6.77 7.24 -27.59
CA LYS A 167 -5.88 8.41 -27.48
C LYS A 167 -4.45 8.06 -27.10
N TRP A 168 -4.17 6.78 -26.83
CA TRP A 168 -2.87 6.31 -26.32
C TRP A 168 -2.43 7.06 -25.06
N ILE A 169 -3.39 7.31 -24.15
CA ILE A 169 -3.13 7.96 -22.87
C ILE A 169 -3.20 6.89 -21.77
N GLN A 170 -2.23 6.93 -20.86
CA GLN A 170 -2.27 6.15 -19.63
C GLN A 170 -2.08 7.09 -18.43
N VAL A 171 -2.96 6.95 -17.43
CA VAL A 171 -2.91 7.71 -16.19
C VAL A 171 -2.72 6.74 -15.03
N VAL A 172 -1.64 6.91 -14.28
CA VAL A 172 -1.39 6.19 -13.03
C VAL A 172 -1.44 7.18 -11.87
N VAL A 173 -2.33 6.95 -10.92
CA VAL A 173 -2.46 7.76 -9.71
C VAL A 173 -1.92 6.97 -8.53
N ASP A 174 -0.78 7.39 -8.00
CA ASP A 174 -0.29 6.94 -6.70
C ASP A 174 -1.08 7.67 -5.61
N SER A 175 -1.72 6.92 -4.72
CA SER A 175 -2.66 7.49 -3.75
C SER A 175 -2.67 6.75 -2.41
N TYR A 176 -3.17 7.45 -1.40
CA TYR A 176 -3.60 6.85 -0.16
C TYR A 176 -5.12 6.65 -0.19
N ALA A 177 -5.58 5.43 0.07
CA ALA A 177 -6.98 5.06 0.16
C ALA A 177 -7.44 4.96 1.61
N LYS A 178 -8.62 5.52 1.88
CA LYS A 178 -9.31 5.41 3.17
C LYS A 178 -10.73 4.89 2.96
N VAL A 179 -11.10 3.89 3.76
CA VAL A 179 -12.47 3.37 3.78
C VAL A 179 -13.33 4.24 4.69
N SER A 180 -14.53 4.59 4.22
CA SER A 180 -15.53 5.33 4.96
C SER A 180 -16.90 4.67 4.87
N THR A 181 -17.56 4.56 6.01
CA THR A 181 -18.96 4.11 6.16
C THR A 181 -19.88 5.25 6.59
N SER A 182 -19.40 6.51 6.54
CA SER A 182 -20.18 7.68 6.93
C SER A 182 -21.46 7.82 6.11
N LEU A 183 -22.60 7.93 6.79
CA LEU A 183 -23.90 8.14 6.17
C LEU A 183 -23.95 9.41 5.32
N GLU A 184 -23.30 10.49 5.78
CA GLU A 184 -23.23 11.75 5.03
C GLU A 184 -22.56 11.53 3.67
N LEU A 185 -21.43 10.80 3.66
CA LEU A 185 -20.70 10.51 2.44
C LEU A 185 -21.49 9.56 1.53
N LYS A 186 -22.11 8.51 2.11
CA LYS A 186 -22.98 7.58 1.36
C LYS A 186 -24.12 8.33 0.65
N LYS A 187 -24.75 9.30 1.32
CA LYS A 187 -25.80 10.16 0.73
C LYS A 187 -25.27 10.99 -0.45
N LYS A 188 -24.05 11.53 -0.38
CA LYS A 188 -23.44 12.32 -1.46
C LYS A 188 -23.10 11.50 -2.71
N VAL A 189 -22.66 10.24 -2.54
CA VAL A 189 -22.26 9.38 -3.67
C VAL A 189 -23.39 8.50 -4.21
N TRP A 190 -24.53 8.46 -3.51
CA TRP A 190 -25.65 7.60 -3.88
C TRP A 190 -26.23 7.98 -5.24
N ASN A 191 -26.49 6.96 -6.05
CA ASN A 191 -27.25 7.06 -7.28
C ASN A 191 -28.01 5.75 -7.49
N ASP A 192 -29.17 5.81 -8.14
CA ASP A 192 -30.04 4.63 -8.32
C ASP A 192 -29.40 3.50 -9.14
N GLN A 193 -28.35 3.78 -9.91
CA GLN A 193 -27.61 2.72 -10.60
C GLN A 193 -26.89 1.78 -9.64
N LEU A 194 -26.63 2.18 -8.39
CA LEU A 194 -26.03 1.32 -7.37
C LEU A 194 -26.94 0.14 -7.00
N LYS A 195 -28.26 0.25 -7.20
CA LYS A 195 -29.22 -0.84 -6.98
C LYS A 195 -28.91 -2.09 -7.82
N LYS A 196 -28.27 -1.93 -8.99
CA LYS A 196 -27.85 -3.06 -9.85
C LYS A 196 -26.80 -3.96 -9.18
N PHE A 197 -26.15 -3.47 -8.13
CA PHE A 197 -25.16 -4.21 -7.33
C PHE A 197 -25.75 -4.76 -6.02
N GLY A 198 -27.09 -4.73 -5.88
CA GLY A 198 -27.80 -5.29 -4.73
C GLY A 198 -27.91 -4.37 -3.51
N PHE A 199 -27.56 -3.08 -3.65
CA PHE A 199 -27.72 -2.10 -2.59
C PHE A 199 -29.15 -1.56 -2.52
N THR A 200 -29.66 -1.33 -1.30
CA THR A 200 -31.06 -0.91 -1.09
C THR A 200 -31.24 0.61 -1.00
N GLY A 201 -30.21 1.34 -0.57
CA GLY A 201 -30.26 2.79 -0.36
C GLY A 201 -28.96 3.33 0.22
N PRO A 202 -28.83 4.66 0.40
CA PRO A 202 -27.64 5.26 1.01
C PRO A 202 -27.41 4.86 2.48
N GLU A 203 -28.44 4.34 3.15
CA GLU A 203 -28.35 3.86 4.55
C GLU A 203 -27.95 2.39 4.64
N ASP A 204 -27.82 1.69 3.50
CA ASP A 204 -27.44 0.28 3.47
C ASP A 204 -26.08 0.09 4.16
N GLU A 205 -26.06 -0.76 5.18
CA GLU A 205 -24.89 -1.07 6.01
C GLU A 205 -23.76 -1.69 5.19
N LYS A 206 -24.11 -2.38 4.09
CA LYS A 206 -23.13 -3.03 3.20
C LYS A 206 -22.38 -2.05 2.33
N ILE A 207 -22.86 -0.83 2.16
CA ILE A 207 -22.17 0.19 1.35
C ILE A 207 -20.94 0.68 2.11
N SER A 208 -19.83 0.72 1.39
CA SER A 208 -18.61 1.40 1.80
C SER A 208 -18.10 2.28 0.67
N VAL A 209 -17.50 3.41 1.05
CA VAL A 209 -16.90 4.35 0.10
C VAL A 209 -15.38 4.31 0.34
N ILE A 210 -14.63 4.02 -0.71
CA ILE A 210 -13.18 4.15 -0.71
C ILE A 210 -12.87 5.55 -1.24
N LEU A 211 -12.26 6.39 -0.41
CA LEU A 211 -11.76 7.70 -0.79
C LEU A 211 -10.29 7.57 -1.18
N PHE A 212 -9.90 8.17 -2.29
CA PHE A 212 -8.52 8.20 -2.75
C PHE A 212 -7.97 9.62 -2.62
N THR A 213 -6.86 9.77 -1.91
CA THR A 213 -6.10 11.01 -1.83
C THR A 213 -4.86 10.87 -2.72
N PRO A 214 -4.83 11.49 -3.91
CA PRO A 214 -3.68 11.44 -4.80
C PRO A 214 -2.43 12.01 -4.13
N ARG A 215 -1.27 11.41 -4.43
CA ARG A 215 0.06 11.92 -4.08
C ARG A 215 0.83 12.33 -5.32
N ARG A 216 0.80 11.45 -6.33
CA ARG A 216 1.48 11.65 -7.61
C ARG A 216 0.63 11.12 -8.75
N VAL A 217 0.77 11.75 -9.91
CA VAL A 217 0.16 11.28 -11.15
C VAL A 217 1.26 11.09 -12.18
N PHE A 218 1.36 9.89 -12.73
CA PHE A 218 2.18 9.58 -13.89
C PHE A 218 1.28 9.62 -15.11
N HIS A 219 1.52 10.59 -16.00
CA HIS A 219 0.74 10.80 -17.20
C HIS A 219 1.60 10.43 -18.42
N HIS A 220 1.22 9.34 -19.08
CA HIS A 220 1.82 8.94 -20.35
C HIS A 220 0.95 9.41 -21.50
N THR A 221 1.58 10.08 -22.46
CA THR A 221 0.98 10.51 -23.72
C THR A 221 1.93 10.13 -24.87
N GLN A 222 1.47 10.20 -26.11
CA GLN A 222 2.34 10.00 -27.28
C GLN A 222 3.35 11.14 -27.50
N GLU A 223 3.19 12.26 -26.79
CA GLU A 223 4.02 13.45 -26.98
C GLU A 223 5.37 13.36 -26.24
N THR A 224 5.49 12.42 -25.30
CA THR A 224 6.66 12.29 -24.42
C THR A 224 7.16 10.85 -24.36
N ASP A 225 8.48 10.66 -24.49
CA ASP A 225 9.11 9.33 -24.40
C ASP A 225 9.05 8.70 -23.00
N CYS A 226 8.81 9.51 -21.97
CA CYS A 226 8.72 9.11 -20.57
C CYS A 226 7.47 9.72 -19.93
N PRO A 227 6.89 9.10 -18.88
CA PRO A 227 5.79 9.70 -18.14
C PRO A 227 6.17 11.08 -17.63
N VAL A 228 5.26 12.04 -17.78
CA VAL A 228 5.30 13.27 -17.00
C VAL A 228 4.78 12.95 -15.61
N VAL A 229 5.57 13.26 -14.58
CA VAL A 229 5.22 12.97 -13.18
C VAL A 229 4.88 14.27 -12.47
N TYR A 230 3.63 14.37 -12.03
CA TYR A 230 3.12 15.48 -11.22
C TYR A 230 3.06 15.05 -9.76
N THR A 231 3.45 15.92 -8.83
CA THR A 231 3.47 15.63 -7.38
C THR A 231 2.69 16.68 -6.61
N THR A 232 1.83 16.27 -5.68
CA THR A 232 1.11 17.18 -4.77
C THR A 232 1.91 17.41 -3.48
N GLU A 233 1.42 18.33 -2.66
CA GLU A 233 1.83 18.53 -1.30
C GLU A 233 1.75 17.22 -0.49
N PRO A 234 2.59 17.09 0.55
CA PRO A 234 2.57 15.91 1.39
C PRO A 234 1.25 15.80 2.15
N ILE A 235 0.57 14.65 1.99
CA ILE A 235 -0.69 14.37 2.68
C ILE A 235 -0.42 14.09 4.18
N GLN A 236 -1.46 14.22 5.01
CA GLN A 236 -1.32 14.02 6.46
C GLN A 236 -0.77 12.63 6.81
N TYR A 237 -1.21 11.59 6.11
CA TYR A 237 -0.73 10.23 6.32
C TYR A 237 0.79 10.11 6.16
N ASP A 238 1.40 10.77 5.17
CA ASP A 238 2.86 10.70 4.96
C ASP A 238 3.63 11.43 6.06
N LYS A 239 3.07 12.53 6.58
CA LYS A 239 3.60 13.24 7.76
C LYS A 239 3.52 12.35 9.00
N ASP A 240 2.43 11.63 9.17
CA ASP A 240 2.24 10.72 10.29
C ASP A 240 3.22 9.53 10.24
N LEU A 241 3.52 9.00 9.04
CA LEU A 241 4.56 7.99 8.85
C LEU A 241 5.95 8.50 9.25
N LEU A 242 6.30 9.77 8.96
CA LEU A 242 7.55 10.35 9.42
C LEU A 242 7.60 10.49 10.95
N VAL A 243 6.49 10.80 11.61
CA VAL A 243 6.42 10.83 13.08
C VAL A 243 6.68 9.43 13.64
N LEU A 244 6.06 8.39 13.07
CA LEU A 244 6.33 7.01 13.44
C LEU A 244 7.80 6.61 13.17
N ASP A 245 8.39 7.01 12.04
CA ASP A 245 9.81 6.73 11.76
C ASP A 245 10.75 7.39 12.77
N ARG A 246 10.45 8.63 13.18
CA ARG A 246 11.20 9.32 14.24
C ARG A 246 11.09 8.58 15.57
N MET A 247 9.88 8.16 15.95
CA MET A 247 9.65 7.34 17.16
C MET A 247 10.45 6.03 17.09
N ARG A 248 10.42 5.35 15.94
CA ARG A 248 11.19 4.11 15.69
C ARG A 248 12.69 4.32 15.88
N LYS A 249 13.22 5.43 15.35
CA LYS A 249 14.65 5.79 15.39
C LYS A 249 15.14 6.15 16.80
N LEU A 250 14.26 6.31 17.79
CA LEU A 250 14.68 6.48 19.19
C LEU A 250 15.41 5.25 19.74
N GLY A 251 15.15 4.06 19.19
CA GLY A 251 15.81 2.82 19.59
C GLY A 251 15.44 2.33 21.00
N GLN A 252 14.35 2.86 21.58
CA GLN A 252 13.85 2.49 22.90
C GLN A 252 12.58 1.65 22.82
N SER A 253 12.24 1.01 23.94
CA SER A 253 10.96 0.33 24.08
C SER A 253 9.80 1.34 24.06
N PHE A 254 8.64 0.89 23.61
CA PHE A 254 7.41 1.69 23.52
C PHE A 254 6.26 0.88 24.10
N ASN A 255 5.17 1.55 24.45
CA ASN A 255 3.96 0.89 24.93
C ASN A 255 3.00 0.63 23.77
N LEU A 256 2.41 -0.56 23.73
CA LEU A 256 1.31 -0.92 22.83
C LEU A 256 0.04 -1.14 23.66
N ALA A 257 -0.88 -0.18 23.57
CA ALA A 257 -2.21 -0.28 24.15
C ALA A 257 -3.20 -0.85 23.14
N THR A 258 -3.98 -1.86 23.54
CA THR A 258 -5.07 -2.46 22.75
C THR A 258 -6.27 -2.72 23.63
N ALA A 259 -7.46 -2.77 23.06
CA ALA A 259 -8.67 -3.20 23.76
C ALA A 259 -8.84 -4.73 23.66
N ASP A 260 -9.38 -5.36 24.70
CA ASP A 260 -9.91 -6.72 24.61
C ASP A 260 -11.36 -6.75 24.11
N GLU A 261 -11.95 -7.95 24.06
CA GLU A 261 -13.34 -8.19 23.64
C GLU A 261 -14.38 -7.43 24.49
N SER A 262 -14.04 -7.11 25.75
CA SER A 262 -14.90 -6.34 26.66
C SER A 262 -14.65 -4.83 26.57
N GLY A 263 -13.74 -4.39 25.69
CA GLY A 263 -13.34 -2.99 25.56
C GLY A 263 -12.34 -2.52 26.63
N VAL A 264 -11.82 -3.41 27.47
CA VAL A 264 -10.83 -3.05 28.49
C VAL A 264 -9.47 -2.82 27.84
N LEU A 265 -8.80 -1.72 28.19
CA LEU A 265 -7.51 -1.35 27.62
C LEU A 265 -6.36 -2.06 28.34
N HIS A 266 -5.47 -2.69 27.56
CA HIS A 266 -4.28 -3.38 28.02
C HIS A 266 -3.04 -2.81 27.38
N SER A 267 -2.14 -2.24 28.19
CA SER A 267 -0.85 -1.73 27.73
C SER A 267 0.28 -2.73 28.00
N ARG A 268 1.22 -2.83 27.07
CA ARG A 268 2.43 -3.66 27.23
C ARG A 268 3.64 -2.97 26.63
N ILE A 269 4.79 -3.08 27.30
CA ILE A 269 6.09 -2.69 26.76
C ILE A 269 6.47 -3.65 25.61
N MET A 270 6.81 -3.06 24.48
CA MET A 270 7.20 -3.73 23.25
C MET A 270 8.65 -3.37 22.88
N GLY A 271 9.35 -4.29 22.22
CA GLY A 271 10.80 -4.19 22.00
C GLY A 271 11.21 -3.19 20.92
N ALA A 272 10.74 -3.37 19.69
CA ALA A 272 11.15 -2.53 18.55
C ALA A 272 10.07 -2.49 17.46
N VAL A 273 9.98 -1.33 16.80
CA VAL A 273 9.29 -1.18 15.51
C VAL A 273 10.34 -1.31 14.42
N PHE A 274 9.99 -2.00 13.34
CA PHE A 274 10.84 -2.19 12.17
C PHE A 274 10.17 -1.58 10.94
N TYR A 275 10.95 -1.36 9.88
CA TYR A 275 10.45 -0.89 8.60
C TYR A 275 11.06 -1.75 7.48
N LEU A 276 10.22 -2.17 6.54
CA LEU A 276 10.62 -2.81 5.28
C LEU A 276 9.74 -2.23 4.16
N PRO A 277 10.28 -1.72 3.04
CA PRO A 277 9.48 -1.02 2.02
C PRO A 277 8.26 -1.79 1.47
N VAL A 278 8.37 -3.11 1.42
CA VAL A 278 7.32 -4.01 0.93
C VAL A 278 6.20 -4.22 1.95
N ILE A 279 6.51 -4.27 3.25
CA ILE A 279 5.54 -4.51 4.35
C ILE A 279 5.08 -3.19 4.99
N GLY A 280 5.92 -2.15 4.99
CA GLY A 280 5.76 -0.95 5.79
C GLY A 280 6.35 -1.11 7.19
N PHE A 281 5.78 -0.39 8.15
CA PHE A 281 6.14 -0.52 9.56
C PHE A 281 5.58 -1.81 10.14
N TYR A 282 6.34 -2.50 10.98
CA TYR A 282 5.87 -3.73 11.61
C TYR A 282 6.53 -4.01 12.96
N MET A 283 5.91 -4.92 13.70
CA MET A 283 6.44 -5.54 14.91
C MET A 283 6.37 -7.06 14.80
N SER A 284 7.07 -7.77 15.67
CA SER A 284 6.95 -9.23 15.80
C SER A 284 6.49 -9.61 17.19
N CYS A 285 5.63 -10.63 17.29
CA CYS A 285 5.16 -11.16 18.55
C CYS A 285 4.89 -12.68 18.44
N LYS A 286 4.62 -13.33 19.58
CA LYS A 286 4.22 -14.73 19.60
C LYS A 286 2.78 -14.87 19.11
N SER A 287 2.55 -15.78 18.16
CA SER A 287 1.26 -16.06 17.53
C SER A 287 0.16 -16.44 18.53
N ALA A 288 0.51 -17.04 19.66
CA ALA A 288 -0.43 -17.44 20.72
C ALA A 288 -0.51 -16.45 21.90
N SER A 289 -0.03 -15.22 21.74
CA SER A 289 -0.06 -14.23 22.83
C SER A 289 -1.46 -13.65 23.05
N ALA A 290 -1.77 -13.24 24.29
CA ALA A 290 -3.01 -12.54 24.60
C ALA A 290 -3.24 -11.29 23.71
N LYS A 291 -2.15 -10.64 23.29
CA LYS A 291 -2.20 -9.49 22.38
C LYS A 291 -2.74 -9.87 21.00
N ILE A 292 -2.41 -11.05 20.47
CA ILE A 292 -3.00 -11.55 19.23
C ILE A 292 -4.51 -11.76 19.41
N ASN A 293 -4.94 -12.37 20.51
CA ASN A 293 -6.37 -12.59 20.77
C ASN A 293 -7.14 -11.27 20.87
N GLN A 294 -6.56 -10.25 21.52
CA GLN A 294 -7.13 -8.89 21.56
C GLN A 294 -7.28 -8.31 20.14
N LEU A 295 -6.24 -8.41 19.32
CA LEU A 295 -6.21 -7.87 17.97
C LEU A 295 -7.16 -8.58 16.98
N LEU A 296 -7.51 -9.83 17.25
CA LEU A 296 -8.53 -10.55 16.47
C LEU A 296 -9.94 -9.98 16.68
N HIS A 297 -10.21 -9.36 17.83
CA HIS A 297 -11.50 -8.73 18.15
C HIS A 297 -11.50 -7.23 17.83
N ASN A 298 -10.40 -6.55 18.18
CA ASN A 298 -10.21 -5.14 17.91
C ASN A 298 -8.79 -4.87 17.44
N ASN A 299 -8.64 -4.58 16.16
CA ASN A 299 -7.35 -4.34 15.54
C ASN A 299 -6.82 -2.90 15.73
N HIS A 300 -7.57 -2.02 16.39
CA HIS A 300 -7.12 -0.69 16.75
C HIS A 300 -6.17 -0.73 17.95
N ALA A 301 -5.10 0.05 17.86
CA ALA A 301 -4.12 0.15 18.92
C ALA A 301 -3.51 1.56 19.01
N VAL A 302 -2.85 1.84 20.12
CA VAL A 302 -2.08 3.07 20.31
C VAL A 302 -0.66 2.72 20.71
N LEU A 303 0.31 3.29 19.99
CA LEU A 303 1.73 3.26 20.36
C LEU A 303 2.06 4.55 21.12
N THR A 304 2.71 4.41 22.27
CA THR A 304 3.27 5.57 22.98
C THR A 304 4.74 5.37 23.33
N ALA A 305 5.52 6.44 23.20
CA ALA A 305 6.92 6.46 23.59
C ALA A 305 7.27 7.82 24.18
N TYR A 306 8.08 7.83 25.22
CA TYR A 306 8.60 9.05 25.85
C TYR A 306 10.09 8.91 26.07
N LYS A 307 10.87 9.95 25.76
CA LYS A 307 12.32 9.98 25.95
C LYS A 307 12.70 11.12 26.90
N ASP A 308 12.89 10.79 28.16
CA ASP A 308 13.18 11.74 29.25
C ASP A 308 14.35 12.67 28.94
N SER A 309 15.40 12.18 28.28
CA SER A 309 16.61 12.97 28.01
C SER A 309 16.30 14.18 27.13
N THR A 310 15.49 14.00 26.08
CA THR A 310 15.16 15.05 25.10
C THR A 310 13.79 15.69 25.38
N GLY A 311 12.92 15.04 26.13
CA GLY A 311 11.54 15.47 26.37
C GLY A 311 10.58 15.07 25.25
N ASP A 312 11.01 14.24 24.30
CA ASP A 312 10.19 13.84 23.15
C ASP A 312 9.10 12.86 23.56
N SER A 313 7.85 13.17 23.23
CA SER A 313 6.67 12.35 23.47
C SER A 313 5.96 12.06 22.14
N TYR A 314 5.61 10.79 21.94
CA TYR A 314 4.94 10.30 20.74
C TYR A 314 3.66 9.54 21.10
N THR A 315 2.59 9.82 20.36
CA THR A 315 1.33 9.08 20.41
C THR A 315 0.92 8.73 18.98
N ILE A 316 0.87 7.45 18.65
CA ILE A 316 0.55 6.98 17.30
C ILE A 316 -0.70 6.09 17.39
N GLU A 317 -1.81 6.55 16.83
CA GLU A 317 -2.99 5.72 16.62
C GLU A 317 -2.78 4.86 15.37
N ILE A 318 -3.07 3.57 15.50
CA ILE A 318 -2.75 2.58 14.48
C ILE A 318 -3.85 1.53 14.34
N VAL A 319 -3.92 0.93 13.16
CA VAL A 319 -4.61 -0.34 12.91
C VAL A 319 -3.55 -1.41 12.63
N LEU A 320 -3.65 -2.54 13.32
CA LEU A 320 -2.71 -3.65 13.21
C LEU A 320 -3.28 -4.79 12.37
N THR A 321 -2.50 -5.23 11.37
CA THR A 321 -2.82 -6.45 10.61
C THR A 321 -1.90 -7.58 11.06
N ILE A 322 -2.48 -8.72 11.40
CA ILE A 322 -1.73 -9.93 11.76
C ILE A 322 -1.37 -10.69 10.48
N LEU A 323 -0.07 -10.82 10.20
CA LEU A 323 0.48 -11.57 9.08
C LEU A 323 1.25 -12.80 9.56
N ARG A 324 1.03 -13.93 8.90
CA ARG A 324 1.62 -15.24 9.24
C ARG A 324 2.15 -16.00 8.03
N ASP A 325 2.03 -15.41 6.85
CA ASP A 325 2.47 -16.05 5.60
C ASP A 325 3.97 -16.33 5.64
N ALA A 326 4.37 -17.49 5.12
CA ALA A 326 5.74 -17.97 5.24
C ALA A 326 6.75 -16.99 4.62
N ASP A 327 6.40 -16.35 3.51
CA ASP A 327 7.19 -15.34 2.81
C ASP A 327 7.36 -14.05 3.66
N VAL A 328 6.29 -13.62 4.34
CA VAL A 328 6.33 -12.50 5.30
C VAL A 328 7.23 -12.85 6.48
N LEU A 329 7.12 -14.06 7.03
CA LEU A 329 7.98 -14.52 8.11
C LEU A 329 9.45 -14.53 7.64
N LEU A 330 9.76 -15.18 6.52
CA LEU A 330 11.11 -15.21 5.95
C LEU A 330 11.69 -13.80 5.77
N THR A 331 10.93 -12.89 5.16
CA THR A 331 11.39 -11.53 4.81
C THR A 331 11.59 -10.63 6.03
N THR A 332 10.84 -10.86 7.11
CA THR A 332 10.95 -10.08 8.35
C THR A 332 11.93 -10.66 9.35
N TRP A 333 12.61 -11.77 9.00
CA TRP A 333 13.54 -12.41 9.90
C TRP A 333 14.75 -11.50 10.22
N SER A 334 15.18 -11.56 11.48
CA SER A 334 16.36 -10.85 11.96
C SER A 334 17.08 -11.72 12.97
N PRO A 335 18.43 -11.75 13.00
CA PRO A 335 19.18 -12.49 14.02
C PRO A 335 18.80 -12.11 15.47
N ARG A 336 18.28 -10.90 15.70
CA ARG A 336 17.77 -10.47 17.01
C ARG A 336 16.58 -11.30 17.50
N MET A 337 15.83 -11.92 16.58
CA MET A 337 14.67 -12.76 16.91
C MET A 337 15.07 -14.08 17.57
N THR A 338 16.27 -14.60 17.26
CA THR A 338 16.82 -15.76 17.97
C THR A 338 16.97 -15.47 19.46
N ALA A 339 17.44 -14.27 19.82
CA ALA A 339 17.56 -13.84 21.22
C ALA A 339 16.20 -13.70 21.92
N ALA A 340 15.11 -13.51 21.16
CA ALA A 340 13.74 -13.50 21.66
C ALA A 340 13.11 -14.91 21.77
N GLY A 341 13.87 -15.97 21.43
CA GLY A 341 13.46 -17.37 21.59
C GLY A 341 12.76 -18.00 20.38
N TYR A 342 12.81 -17.37 19.20
CA TYR A 342 12.29 -17.98 17.96
C TYR A 342 13.32 -18.94 17.36
N LYS A 343 12.85 -20.06 16.80
CA LYS A 343 13.68 -21.16 16.29
C LYS A 343 14.34 -20.87 14.94
N GLY A 344 13.80 -19.92 14.18
CA GLY A 344 14.29 -19.60 12.85
C GLY A 344 13.31 -18.73 12.04
N PRO A 345 13.66 -18.41 10.78
CA PRO A 345 12.85 -17.54 9.93
C PRO A 345 11.43 -18.08 9.67
N GLU A 346 11.28 -19.40 9.59
CA GLU A 346 10.02 -20.10 9.31
C GLU A 346 9.20 -20.44 10.57
N ASP A 347 9.62 -20.00 11.76
CA ASP A 347 8.96 -20.35 13.01
C ASP A 347 7.53 -19.78 13.08
N GLN A 348 6.54 -20.66 12.86
CA GLN A 348 5.10 -20.36 12.86
C GLN A 348 4.56 -19.91 14.24
N THR A 349 5.35 -20.07 15.31
CA THR A 349 5.02 -19.48 16.61
C THR A 349 5.20 -17.96 16.63
N ARG A 350 5.76 -17.37 15.56
CA ARG A 350 5.87 -15.94 15.33
C ARG A 350 4.74 -15.42 14.44
N ALA A 351 4.23 -14.25 14.79
CA ALA A 351 3.36 -13.45 13.95
C ALA A 351 3.97 -12.07 13.73
N VAL A 352 3.78 -11.53 12.53
CA VAL A 352 4.15 -10.15 12.18
C VAL A 352 2.92 -9.28 12.33
N LEU A 353 3.06 -8.17 13.04
CA LEU A 353 2.02 -7.15 13.18
C LEU A 353 2.39 -5.98 12.27
N GLN A 354 1.74 -5.87 11.12
CA GLN A 354 1.89 -4.73 10.23
C GLN A 354 1.18 -3.52 10.84
N ILE A 355 1.87 -2.39 10.89
CA ILE A 355 1.39 -1.14 11.47
C ILE A 355 0.87 -0.22 10.36
N ASN A 356 -0.41 0.13 10.44
CA ASN A 356 -1.02 1.16 9.62
C ASN A 356 -1.35 2.37 10.48
N VAL A 357 -0.67 3.47 10.22
CA VAL A 357 -0.90 4.71 10.96
C VAL A 357 -2.21 5.35 10.53
N THR A 358 -3.06 5.65 11.51
CA THR A 358 -4.30 6.40 11.30
C THR A 358 -4.14 7.85 11.73
N LYS A 359 -3.26 8.11 12.71
CA LYS A 359 -2.91 9.43 13.21
C LYS A 359 -1.60 9.36 13.99
N ALA A 360 -0.77 10.40 13.91
CA ALA A 360 0.42 10.50 14.73
C ALA A 360 0.60 11.90 15.32
N GLU A 361 1.01 11.93 16.58
CA GLU A 361 1.29 13.16 17.32
C GLU A 361 2.69 13.09 17.91
N TYR A 362 3.40 14.22 17.84
CA TYR A 362 4.70 14.44 18.46
C TYR A 362 4.66 15.75 19.22
N VAL A 363 5.14 15.72 20.47
CA VAL A 363 5.30 16.90 21.31
C VAL A 363 6.66 16.80 22.00
N ASN A 364 7.45 17.86 21.94
CA ASN A 364 8.56 18.02 22.87
C ASN A 364 8.03 18.67 24.16
N VAL A 365 7.88 17.86 25.20
CA VAL A 365 7.26 18.26 26.47
C VAL A 365 8.10 19.32 27.18
N LYS A 366 9.43 19.25 27.08
CA LYS A 366 10.33 20.22 27.71
C LYS A 366 10.24 21.59 27.04
N GLU A 367 10.25 21.63 25.71
CA GLU A 367 10.04 22.86 24.94
C GLU A 367 8.65 23.45 25.20
N PHE A 368 7.61 22.60 25.25
CA PHE A 368 6.26 23.04 25.59
C PHE A 368 6.22 23.75 26.95
N TYR A 369 6.76 23.13 28.01
CA TYR A 369 6.79 23.75 29.34
C TYR A 369 7.69 24.99 29.41
N ALA A 370 8.80 25.03 28.67
CA ALA A 370 9.68 26.20 28.60
C ALA A 370 9.02 27.41 27.92
N GLY A 371 8.08 27.16 26.99
CA GLY A 371 7.32 28.20 26.29
C GLY A 371 6.14 28.77 27.09
N LEU A 372 5.75 28.18 28.22
CA LEU A 372 4.68 28.72 29.07
C LEU A 372 5.20 29.94 29.82
N SER A 373 4.58 31.11 29.60
CA SER A 373 4.83 32.30 30.42
C SER A 373 4.31 32.08 31.83
N LYS A 374 5.11 32.41 32.84
CA LYS A 374 4.62 32.55 34.22
C LYS A 374 3.63 33.72 34.25
N ASN A 375 2.36 33.43 34.52
CA ASN A 375 1.36 34.43 34.87
C ASN A 375 1.52 34.83 36.34
#